data_AF-A0AB74MB62-F1
#
_entry.id   AF-A0AB74MB62-F1
#
_cell.length_a   1.000
_cell.length_b   1.000
_cell.length_c   1.000
_cell.angle_alpha   90.00
_cell.angle_beta   90.00
_cell.angle_gamma   90.00
#
_symmetry.space_group_name_H-M   'P 1'
#
loop_
_entity.id
_entity.type
_entity.pdbx_description
1 polymer ?
#
loop_
_entity_poly.entity_id
_entity_poly.type
_entity_poly.pdbx_seq_one_letter_code
_entity_poly.pdbx_strand_id
1 'polypeptide(L)'
;MRSGNVVVKESGIDNDEINNQDDRIFPVFFMFISLVNLIFCLGFIFFIDLKIAFVIALSCYLLIVALELKHNIRSPVSIFMLMMYVVLTILSWFDIYIGHRAGIIIFTSLALLVGGLLLAGKPFTAFYSAGRGLRSLHYTNSALWLLAYLLSLFFSIWFVPEIEFILVPYAVCITAGVVTILLSLVWFGNANIRKDAFSINKFDFKRITSNTAEYQQFFIDKVLSDEQRDHLLLEELQQEIAHSTLDSHDNVMIFCAYDGAKMVGCIRCVLARQGPLPIEHEANLDLQNLKRIGAVMQAGRFSIDEKYRERPEVITGLFKCLIELALAKDISFIVGNAATHRVTLYMKLGFHLLFSPSDPRSRVKLPYGTVCTPVIMNFSNLIIKNRSEASKYGFIDHVNRYLLERWYKRAVLRYYLKKVSHRPWELAVKDIRTRLNSVGGAVK
;
A
#
# COMPACT_ATOMS: atom_id res chain seq x y z
N MET A 1 50.93 -19.70 -26.94
CA MET A 1 50.10 -20.88 -26.58
C MET A 1 50.15 -21.01 -25.07
N ARG A 2 49.09 -21.08 -24.27
CA ARG A 2 47.64 -21.12 -24.48
C ARG A 2 46.96 -20.19 -23.46
N SER A 3 45.91 -19.54 -23.92
CA SER A 3 44.83 -18.93 -23.13
C SER A 3 44.21 -19.96 -22.19
N GLY A 4 43.95 -19.53 -20.95
CA GLY A 4 43.07 -20.19 -19.99
C GLY A 4 41.99 -19.21 -19.54
N ASN A 5 40.91 -19.13 -20.32
CA ASN A 5 39.68 -18.41 -19.97
C ASN A 5 39.12 -18.96 -18.65
N VAL A 6 39.18 -18.16 -17.59
CA VAL A 6 38.30 -18.33 -16.43
C VAL A 6 36.96 -17.74 -16.82
N VAL A 7 36.10 -18.60 -17.37
CA VAL A 7 34.68 -18.33 -17.52
C VAL A 7 34.11 -18.18 -16.11
N VAL A 8 33.84 -16.93 -15.71
CA VAL A 8 32.97 -16.63 -14.58
C VAL A 8 31.61 -17.19 -14.97
N LYS A 9 31.24 -18.34 -14.40
CA LYS A 9 29.87 -18.85 -14.40
C LYS A 9 29.01 -17.73 -13.84
N GLU A 10 28.18 -17.13 -14.70
CA GLU A 10 26.99 -16.41 -14.28
C GLU A 10 26.24 -17.35 -13.33
N SER A 11 26.29 -17.05 -12.04
CA SER A 11 25.41 -17.65 -11.06
C SER A 11 24.00 -17.34 -11.53
N GLY A 12 23.30 -18.38 -12.01
CA GLY A 12 21.88 -18.33 -12.22
C GLY A 12 21.25 -17.82 -10.94
N ILE A 13 20.79 -16.57 -10.98
CA ILE A 13 19.79 -16.09 -10.04
C ILE A 13 18.59 -16.98 -10.31
N ASP A 14 18.34 -17.88 -9.36
CA ASP A 14 17.32 -18.91 -9.43
C ASP A 14 16.02 -18.33 -10.00
N ASN A 15 15.54 -18.90 -11.10
CA ASN A 15 14.20 -18.62 -11.63
C ASN A 15 13.11 -18.89 -10.57
N ASP A 16 13.42 -19.64 -9.51
CA ASP A 16 12.56 -19.87 -8.36
C ASP A 16 12.42 -18.66 -7.41
N GLU A 17 13.41 -17.76 -7.33
CA GLU A 17 13.27 -16.52 -6.56
C GLU A 17 12.39 -15.49 -7.30
N ILE A 18 12.45 -15.47 -8.63
CA ILE A 18 11.63 -14.59 -9.48
C ILE A 18 10.17 -15.05 -9.45
N ASN A 19 9.90 -16.36 -9.51
CA ASN A 19 8.54 -16.90 -9.36
C ASN A 19 7.94 -16.69 -7.97
N ASN A 20 8.75 -16.75 -6.90
CA ASN A 20 8.30 -16.51 -5.51
C ASN A 20 7.93 -15.04 -5.20
N GLN A 21 8.25 -14.08 -6.07
CA GLN A 21 7.87 -12.67 -5.85
C GLN A 21 6.43 -12.36 -6.29
N ASP A 22 5.93 -13.01 -7.34
CA ASP A 22 4.55 -12.84 -7.82
C ASP A 22 3.53 -13.51 -6.86
N ASP A 23 3.93 -14.56 -6.15
CA ASP A 23 3.13 -15.26 -5.13
C ASP A 23 2.71 -14.39 -3.94
N ARG A 24 3.37 -13.26 -3.73
CA ARG A 24 3.14 -12.40 -2.57
C ARG A 24 1.83 -11.60 -2.66
N ILE A 25 1.27 -11.44 -3.86
CA ILE A 25 0.06 -10.66 -4.19
C ILE A 25 -1.23 -11.45 -3.92
N PHE A 26 -1.17 -12.77 -4.09
CA PHE A 26 -2.30 -13.67 -4.04
C PHE A 26 -3.01 -13.82 -2.68
N PRO A 27 -2.32 -13.79 -1.51
CA PRO A 27 -2.96 -14.02 -0.22
C PRO A 27 -4.10 -13.05 0.12
N VAL A 28 -3.96 -11.78 -0.26
CA VAL A 28 -5.01 -10.76 -0.04
C VAL A 28 -6.23 -11.05 -0.90
N PHE A 29 -6.04 -11.46 -2.14
CA PHE A 29 -7.13 -11.80 -3.04
C PHE A 29 -7.90 -13.02 -2.52
N PHE A 30 -7.20 -14.04 -2.03
CA PHE A 30 -7.83 -15.20 -1.39
C PHE A 30 -8.66 -14.83 -0.16
N MET A 31 -8.20 -13.89 0.68
CA MET A 31 -9.01 -13.41 1.81
C MET A 31 -10.39 -12.89 1.37
N PHE A 32 -10.45 -12.12 0.28
CA PHE A 32 -11.73 -11.60 -0.24
C PHE A 32 -12.52 -12.64 -1.01
N ILE A 33 -11.88 -13.53 -1.79
CA ILE A 33 -12.56 -14.66 -2.44
C ILE A 33 -13.21 -15.56 -1.38
N SER A 34 -12.50 -15.91 -0.31
CA SER A 34 -13.04 -16.76 0.75
C SER A 34 -14.27 -16.11 1.41
N LEU A 35 -14.30 -14.78 1.51
CA LEU A 35 -15.43 -14.03 2.05
C LEU A 35 -16.62 -14.03 1.07
N VAL A 36 -16.37 -13.81 -0.22
CA VAL A 36 -17.40 -13.93 -1.28
C VAL A 36 -17.94 -15.36 -1.35
N ASN A 37 -17.06 -16.35 -1.23
CA ASN A 37 -17.41 -17.77 -1.26
C ASN A 37 -18.30 -18.15 -0.08
N LEU A 38 -18.01 -17.63 1.12
CA LEU A 38 -18.87 -17.84 2.28
C LEU A 38 -20.30 -17.33 2.01
N ILE A 39 -20.44 -16.12 1.47
CA ILE A 39 -21.74 -15.50 1.14
C ILE A 39 -22.44 -16.30 0.04
N PHE A 40 -21.70 -16.74 -0.97
CA PHE A 40 -22.19 -17.53 -2.09
C PHE A 40 -22.71 -18.90 -1.61
N CYS A 41 -21.90 -19.67 -0.89
CA CYS A 41 -22.28 -20.98 -0.35
C CYS A 41 -23.48 -20.90 0.58
N LEU A 42 -23.55 -19.89 1.45
CA LEU A 42 -24.72 -19.66 2.30
C LEU A 42 -25.96 -19.30 1.47
N GLY A 43 -25.80 -18.52 0.39
CA GLY A 43 -26.86 -18.18 -0.56
C GLY A 43 -27.50 -19.40 -1.24
N PHE A 44 -26.70 -20.36 -1.72
CA PHE A 44 -27.22 -21.55 -2.41
C PHE A 44 -28.10 -22.44 -1.53
N ILE A 45 -27.83 -22.46 -0.22
CA ILE A 45 -28.64 -23.21 0.74
C ILE A 45 -30.09 -22.67 0.79
N PHE A 46 -30.34 -21.42 0.38
CA PHE A 46 -31.69 -20.83 0.35
C PHE A 46 -32.47 -21.11 -0.94
N PHE A 47 -31.79 -21.23 -2.08
CA PHE A 47 -32.44 -21.20 -3.40
C PHE A 47 -32.46 -22.54 -4.12
N ILE A 48 -31.68 -23.52 -3.65
CA ILE A 48 -31.53 -24.82 -4.30
C ILE A 48 -31.72 -25.94 -3.28
N ASP A 49 -32.12 -27.12 -3.76
CA ASP A 49 -32.12 -28.35 -2.99
C ASP A 49 -30.82 -28.55 -2.19
N LEU A 50 -30.96 -28.96 -0.93
CA LEU A 50 -29.89 -29.05 0.05
C LEU A 50 -28.75 -30.00 -0.40
N LYS A 51 -29.09 -31.09 -1.11
CA LYS A 51 -28.09 -32.04 -1.66
C LYS A 51 -27.21 -31.33 -2.68
N ILE A 52 -27.84 -30.60 -3.60
CA ILE A 52 -27.14 -29.86 -4.65
C ILE A 52 -26.35 -28.69 -4.05
N ALA A 53 -26.90 -27.98 -3.08
CA ALA A 53 -26.22 -26.87 -2.40
C ALA A 53 -24.93 -27.33 -1.69
N PHE A 54 -24.95 -28.49 -1.04
CA PHE A 54 -23.74 -29.07 -0.42
C PHE A 54 -22.69 -29.48 -1.44
N VAL A 55 -23.09 -30.09 -2.57
CA VAL A 55 -22.15 -30.44 -3.65
C VAL A 55 -21.49 -29.19 -4.24
N ILE A 56 -22.26 -28.12 -4.45
CA ILE A 56 -21.72 -26.83 -4.91
C ILE A 56 -20.74 -26.27 -3.88
N ALA A 57 -21.14 -26.19 -2.61
CA ALA A 57 -20.27 -25.66 -1.55
C ALA A 57 -18.98 -26.49 -1.39
N LEU A 58 -19.07 -27.81 -1.44
CA LEU A 58 -17.94 -28.72 -1.44
C LEU A 58 -16.98 -28.41 -2.59
N SER A 59 -17.50 -28.27 -3.81
CA SER A 59 -16.71 -27.97 -5.01
C SER A 59 -16.01 -26.61 -4.91
N CYS A 60 -16.70 -25.60 -4.39
CA CYS A 60 -16.15 -24.28 -4.17
C CYS A 60 -15.02 -24.27 -3.13
N TYR A 61 -15.21 -24.94 -1.98
CA TYR A 61 -14.17 -25.05 -0.96
C TYR A 61 -12.99 -25.92 -1.42
N LEU A 62 -13.23 -26.94 -2.23
CA LEU A 62 -12.17 -27.75 -2.83
C LEU A 62 -11.28 -26.89 -3.74
N LEU A 63 -11.91 -26.07 -4.60
CA LEU A 63 -11.20 -25.14 -5.46
C LEU A 63 -10.38 -24.12 -4.65
N ILE A 64 -10.96 -23.54 -3.60
CA ILE A 64 -10.25 -22.57 -2.73
C ILE A 64 -9.06 -23.22 -2.05
N VAL A 65 -9.23 -24.39 -1.43
CA VAL A 65 -8.13 -25.09 -0.75
C VAL A 65 -7.04 -25.50 -1.74
N ALA A 66 -7.40 -25.98 -2.93
CA ALA A 66 -6.42 -26.31 -3.97
C ALA A 66 -5.61 -25.08 -4.42
N LEU A 67 -6.28 -23.94 -4.58
CA LEU A 67 -5.62 -22.68 -4.94
C LEU A 67 -4.75 -22.13 -3.79
N GLU A 68 -5.23 -22.19 -2.54
CA GLU A 68 -4.46 -21.79 -1.36
C GLU A 68 -3.18 -22.62 -1.23
N LEU A 69 -3.29 -23.95 -1.35
CA LEU A 69 -2.14 -24.86 -1.29
C LEU A 69 -1.14 -24.62 -2.43
N LYS A 70 -1.62 -24.33 -3.64
CA LYS A 70 -0.76 -23.95 -4.78
C LYS A 70 0.09 -22.72 -4.48
N HIS A 71 -0.44 -21.78 -3.68
CA HIS A 71 0.25 -20.54 -3.28
C HIS A 71 0.85 -20.61 -1.86
N ASN A 72 1.09 -21.82 -1.32
CA ASN A 72 1.67 -22.04 0.01
C ASN A 72 0.88 -21.40 1.19
N ILE A 73 -0.41 -21.15 1.01
CA ILE A 73 -1.31 -20.70 2.06
C ILE A 73 -2.00 -21.94 2.66
N ARG A 74 -1.96 -22.06 3.98
CA ARG A 74 -2.69 -23.10 4.71
C ARG A 74 -3.68 -22.44 5.66
N SER A 75 -4.88 -22.15 5.17
CA SER A 75 -5.96 -21.58 5.97
C SER A 75 -6.66 -22.67 6.77
N PRO A 76 -6.59 -22.66 8.12
CA PRO A 76 -7.29 -23.66 8.93
C PRO A 76 -8.81 -23.61 8.72
N VAL A 77 -9.36 -22.42 8.46
CA VAL A 77 -10.80 -22.22 8.24
C VAL A 77 -11.24 -22.85 6.91
N SER A 78 -10.49 -22.65 5.83
CA SER A 78 -10.85 -23.17 4.50
C SER A 78 -10.80 -24.70 4.48
N ILE A 79 -9.75 -25.28 5.06
CA ILE A 79 -9.59 -26.74 5.19
C ILE A 79 -10.68 -27.33 6.08
N PHE A 80 -10.98 -26.68 7.21
CA PHE A 80 -12.01 -27.13 8.12
C PHE A 80 -13.40 -27.12 7.46
N MET A 81 -13.74 -26.04 6.75
CA MET A 81 -15.00 -25.95 6.02
C MET A 81 -15.10 -26.99 4.90
N LEU A 82 -14.01 -27.27 4.19
CA LEU A 82 -13.97 -28.35 3.20
C LEU A 82 -14.34 -29.69 3.83
N MET A 83 -13.70 -30.05 4.95
CA MET A 83 -13.98 -31.30 5.66
C MET A 83 -15.43 -31.36 6.16
N MET A 84 -15.96 -30.24 6.68
CA MET A 84 -17.35 -30.13 7.09
C MET A 84 -18.31 -30.38 5.92
N TYR A 85 -18.08 -29.78 4.76
CA TYR A 85 -18.94 -30.01 3.59
C TYR A 85 -18.80 -31.43 3.04
N VAL A 86 -17.63 -32.08 3.12
CA VAL A 86 -17.51 -33.52 2.80
C VAL A 86 -18.46 -34.34 3.68
N VAL A 87 -18.41 -34.14 4.99
CA VAL A 87 -19.26 -34.87 5.95
C VAL A 87 -20.74 -34.58 5.71
N LEU A 88 -21.13 -33.30 5.55
CA LEU A 88 -22.52 -32.92 5.29
C LEU A 88 -23.06 -33.49 3.97
N THR A 89 -22.24 -33.53 2.92
CA THR A 89 -22.63 -34.11 1.63
C THR A 89 -22.84 -35.62 1.74
N ILE A 90 -21.94 -36.33 2.43
CA ILE A 90 -22.08 -37.77 2.69
C ILE A 90 -23.37 -38.05 3.48
N LEU A 91 -23.59 -37.35 4.59
CA LEU A 91 -24.77 -37.55 5.43
C LEU A 91 -26.08 -37.25 4.68
N SER A 92 -26.05 -36.26 3.79
CA SER A 92 -27.19 -35.91 2.93
C SER A 92 -27.51 -36.99 1.90
N TRP A 93 -26.51 -37.72 1.39
CA TRP A 93 -26.72 -38.87 0.50
C TRP A 93 -27.27 -40.11 1.19
N PHE A 94 -27.04 -40.26 2.50
CA PHE A 94 -27.62 -41.33 3.32
C PHE A 94 -29.00 -40.96 3.90
N ASP A 95 -29.62 -39.88 3.41
CA ASP A 95 -30.93 -39.36 3.85
C ASP A 95 -31.03 -39.11 5.37
N ILE A 96 -29.90 -38.83 6.02
CA ILE A 96 -29.87 -38.41 7.43
C ILE A 96 -30.31 -36.94 7.48
N TYR A 97 -31.50 -36.67 8.02
CA TYR A 97 -32.04 -35.32 8.10
C TYR A 97 -31.28 -34.46 9.11
N ILE A 98 -30.47 -33.52 8.62
CA ILE A 98 -29.68 -32.57 9.43
C ILE A 98 -30.23 -31.14 9.31
N GLY A 99 -31.33 -30.92 8.58
CA GLY A 99 -31.84 -29.60 8.15
C GLY A 99 -31.73 -28.50 9.20
N HIS A 100 -32.42 -28.65 10.34
CA HIS A 100 -32.41 -27.63 11.41
C HIS A 100 -31.15 -27.63 12.29
N ARG A 101 -30.30 -28.67 12.18
CA ARG A 101 -29.09 -28.84 13.01
C ARG A 101 -27.82 -28.43 12.28
N ALA A 102 -27.84 -28.33 10.94
CA ALA A 102 -26.69 -28.00 10.12
C ALA A 102 -26.05 -26.66 10.53
N GLY A 103 -26.87 -25.61 10.70
CA GLY A 103 -26.39 -24.29 11.14
C GLY A 103 -25.74 -24.34 12.52
N ILE A 104 -26.38 -25.01 13.49
CA ILE A 104 -25.85 -25.17 14.85
C ILE A 104 -24.48 -25.86 14.83
N ILE A 105 -24.35 -26.96 14.09
CA ILE A 105 -23.08 -27.71 13.97
C ILE A 105 -22.01 -26.81 13.35
N ILE A 106 -22.29 -26.19 12.20
CA ILE A 106 -21.32 -25.34 11.48
C ILE A 106 -20.86 -24.18 12.35
N PHE A 107 -21.77 -23.40 12.95
CA PHE A 107 -21.41 -22.23 13.74
C PHE A 107 -20.72 -22.59 15.06
N THR A 108 -21.12 -23.69 15.71
CA THR A 108 -20.41 -24.18 16.91
C THR A 108 -18.97 -24.55 16.56
N SER A 109 -18.78 -25.32 15.50
CA SER A 109 -17.45 -25.73 15.05
C SER A 109 -16.57 -24.56 14.62
N LEU A 110 -17.12 -23.59 13.90
CA LEU A 110 -16.40 -22.37 13.51
C LEU A 110 -16.03 -21.49 14.70
N ALA A 111 -16.94 -21.33 15.67
CA ALA A 111 -16.65 -20.59 16.90
C ALA A 111 -15.54 -21.26 17.71
N LEU A 112 -15.55 -22.59 17.84
CA LEU A 112 -14.49 -23.34 18.52
C LEU A 112 -13.15 -23.22 17.80
N LEU A 113 -13.13 -23.32 16.47
CA LEU A 113 -11.91 -23.19 15.68
C LEU A 113 -11.31 -21.79 15.81
N VAL A 114 -12.10 -20.74 15.57
CA VAL A 114 -11.62 -19.36 15.62
C VAL A 114 -11.27 -18.95 17.06
N GLY A 115 -12.07 -19.37 18.04
CA GLY A 115 -11.79 -19.16 19.45
C GLY A 115 -10.49 -19.84 19.89
N GLY A 116 -10.28 -21.10 19.51
CA GLY A 116 -9.05 -21.85 19.79
C GLY A 116 -7.82 -21.20 19.14
N LEU A 117 -7.95 -20.75 17.89
CA LEU A 117 -6.89 -20.01 17.19
C LEU A 117 -6.57 -18.66 17.86
N LEU A 118 -7.58 -17.92 18.31
CA LEU A 118 -7.41 -16.67 19.05
C LEU A 118 -6.70 -16.90 20.40
N LEU A 119 -7.10 -17.93 21.16
CA LEU A 119 -6.46 -18.32 22.43
C LEU A 119 -5.00 -18.76 22.22
N ALA A 120 -4.70 -19.44 21.12
CA ALA A 120 -3.34 -19.80 20.73
C ALA A 120 -2.51 -18.63 20.18
N GLY A 121 -3.05 -17.41 20.18
CA GLY A 121 -2.36 -16.20 19.68
C GLY A 121 -2.16 -16.17 18.16
N LYS A 122 -2.98 -16.92 17.41
CA LYS A 122 -2.88 -17.04 15.95
C LYS A 122 -4.17 -16.56 15.27
N PRO A 123 -4.38 -15.24 15.09
CA PRO A 123 -5.58 -14.73 14.43
C PRO A 123 -5.70 -15.31 13.00
N PHE A 124 -6.85 -15.85 12.63
CA PHE A 124 -6.99 -16.63 11.39
C PHE A 124 -6.81 -15.77 10.12
N THR A 125 -7.03 -14.46 10.20
CA THR A 125 -6.79 -13.56 9.06
C THR A 125 -5.29 -13.33 8.81
N ALA A 126 -4.41 -13.65 9.77
CA ALA A 126 -2.96 -13.52 9.59
C ALA A 126 -2.36 -14.59 8.67
N PHE A 127 -3.05 -15.71 8.44
CA PHE A 127 -2.62 -16.73 7.49
C PHE A 127 -2.64 -16.22 6.03
N TYR A 128 -3.49 -15.24 5.74
CA TYR A 128 -3.57 -14.55 4.45
C TYR A 128 -2.64 -13.32 4.35
N SER A 129 -1.83 -13.07 5.38
CA SER A 129 -0.91 -11.94 5.45
C SER A 129 0.36 -12.30 6.22
N ALA A 130 0.89 -13.51 6.05
CA ALA A 130 2.06 -13.96 6.79
C ALA A 130 3.23 -12.95 6.70
N GLY A 131 3.68 -12.44 7.85
CA GLY A 131 4.75 -11.43 7.94
C GLY A 131 4.38 -10.03 7.42
N ARG A 132 3.10 -9.78 7.16
CA ARG A 132 2.55 -8.51 6.65
C ARG A 132 1.39 -8.06 7.54
N GLY A 133 1.36 -6.77 7.86
CA GLY A 133 0.19 -6.15 8.46
C GLY A 133 0.27 -5.86 9.96
N LEU A 134 -0.74 -5.15 10.41
CA LEU A 134 -0.91 -4.72 11.79
C LEU A 134 -1.54 -5.87 12.59
N ARG A 135 -0.82 -6.40 13.58
CA ARG A 135 -1.32 -7.50 14.43
C ARG A 135 -2.68 -7.17 15.04
N SER A 136 -2.87 -5.96 15.57
CA SER A 136 -4.14 -5.57 16.19
C SER A 136 -5.32 -5.63 15.22
N LEU A 137 -5.15 -5.27 13.94
CA LEU A 137 -6.19 -5.42 12.92
C LEU A 137 -6.60 -6.89 12.76
N HIS A 138 -5.63 -7.81 12.69
CA HIS A 138 -5.90 -9.24 12.54
C HIS A 138 -6.62 -9.84 13.75
N TYR A 139 -6.25 -9.42 14.96
CA TYR A 139 -6.97 -9.81 16.18
C TYR A 139 -8.38 -9.24 16.21
N THR A 140 -8.58 -7.97 15.87
CA THR A 140 -9.92 -7.35 15.84
C THR A 140 -10.81 -8.04 14.80
N ASN A 141 -10.31 -8.30 13.59
CA ASN A 141 -11.07 -9.04 12.59
C ASN A 141 -11.40 -10.46 13.07
N SER A 142 -10.45 -11.17 13.68
CA SER A 142 -10.69 -12.53 14.17
C SER A 142 -11.73 -12.56 15.32
N ALA A 143 -11.67 -11.58 16.23
CA ALA A 143 -12.64 -11.41 17.30
C ALA A 143 -14.04 -11.04 16.78
N LEU A 144 -14.12 -10.18 15.76
CA LEU A 144 -15.36 -9.83 15.07
C LEU A 144 -16.03 -11.10 14.50
N TRP A 145 -15.27 -11.95 13.82
CA TRP A 145 -15.79 -13.20 13.27
C TRP A 145 -16.18 -14.21 14.35
N LEU A 146 -15.43 -14.31 15.45
CA LEU A 146 -15.84 -15.12 16.60
C LEU A 146 -17.20 -14.65 17.14
N LEU A 147 -17.37 -13.35 17.36
CA LEU A 147 -18.65 -12.78 17.80
C LEU A 147 -19.76 -13.04 16.79
N ALA A 148 -19.49 -12.89 15.50
CA ALA A 148 -20.45 -13.19 14.43
C ALA A 148 -20.90 -14.65 14.46
N TYR A 149 -19.98 -15.60 14.67
CA TYR A 149 -20.32 -17.02 14.77
C TYR A 149 -21.11 -17.35 16.05
N LEU A 150 -20.78 -16.74 17.19
CA LEU A 150 -21.53 -16.92 18.43
C LEU A 150 -22.95 -16.35 18.34
N LEU A 151 -23.11 -15.16 17.75
CA LEU A 151 -24.43 -14.58 17.49
C LEU A 151 -25.23 -15.44 16.50
N SER A 152 -24.57 -15.89 15.42
CA SER A 152 -25.18 -16.79 14.44
C SER A 152 -25.64 -18.10 15.08
N LEU A 153 -24.84 -18.67 15.99
CA LEU A 153 -25.20 -19.85 16.76
C LEU A 153 -26.40 -19.59 17.68
N PHE A 154 -26.38 -18.49 18.43
CA PHE A 154 -27.48 -18.10 19.31
C PHE A 154 -28.80 -17.98 18.55
N PHE A 155 -28.80 -17.25 17.43
CA PHE A 155 -29.99 -17.09 16.58
C PHE A 155 -30.40 -18.39 15.89
N SER A 156 -29.44 -19.23 15.48
CA SER A 156 -29.73 -20.56 14.92
C SER A 156 -30.38 -21.50 15.94
N ILE A 157 -30.20 -21.27 17.25
CA ILE A 157 -30.87 -22.06 18.30
C ILE A 157 -32.24 -21.44 18.64
N TRP A 158 -32.29 -20.11 18.75
CA TRP A 158 -33.47 -19.38 19.21
C TRP A 158 -34.64 -19.42 18.22
N PHE A 159 -34.36 -19.27 16.92
CA PHE A 159 -35.39 -19.17 15.89
C PHE A 159 -35.80 -20.51 15.29
N VAL A 160 -35.25 -21.65 15.74
CA VAL A 160 -35.70 -22.95 15.22
C VAL A 160 -37.16 -23.18 15.65
N PRO A 161 -38.09 -23.53 14.74
CA PRO A 161 -37.87 -23.94 13.34
C PRO A 161 -38.20 -22.87 12.26
N GLU A 162 -38.44 -21.61 12.64
CA GLU A 162 -38.84 -20.51 11.76
C GLU A 162 -37.74 -20.12 10.76
N ILE A 163 -38.11 -19.67 9.56
CA ILE A 163 -37.14 -19.29 8.49
C ILE A 163 -36.04 -18.30 8.94
N GLU A 164 -36.32 -17.54 9.99
CA GLU A 164 -35.40 -16.63 10.67
C GLU A 164 -34.13 -17.35 11.19
N PHE A 165 -34.21 -18.65 11.48
CA PHE A 165 -33.07 -19.49 11.89
C PHE A 165 -31.92 -19.51 10.88
N ILE A 166 -32.20 -19.21 9.60
CA ILE A 166 -31.18 -19.13 8.54
C ILE A 166 -30.92 -17.66 8.15
N LEU A 167 -31.97 -16.85 8.02
CA LEU A 167 -31.86 -15.47 7.53
C LEU A 167 -31.05 -14.58 8.47
N VAL A 168 -31.26 -14.67 9.78
CA VAL A 168 -30.57 -13.82 10.76
C VAL A 168 -29.07 -14.14 10.83
N PRO A 169 -28.63 -15.41 10.97
CA PRO A 169 -27.22 -15.77 10.85
C PRO A 169 -26.56 -15.31 9.54
N TYR A 170 -27.27 -15.42 8.42
CA TYR A 170 -26.76 -14.98 7.12
C TYR A 170 -26.51 -13.46 7.09
N ALA A 171 -27.46 -12.66 7.58
CA ALA A 171 -27.30 -11.22 7.69
C ALA A 171 -26.14 -10.82 8.63
N VAL A 172 -25.96 -11.56 9.74
CA VAL A 172 -24.83 -11.38 10.66
C VAL A 172 -23.49 -11.64 9.95
N CYS A 173 -23.37 -12.74 9.20
CA CYS A 173 -22.16 -13.05 8.45
C CYS A 173 -21.85 -12.02 7.35
N ILE A 174 -22.86 -11.54 6.60
CA ILE A 174 -22.67 -10.47 5.62
C ILE A 174 -22.18 -9.19 6.30
N THR A 175 -22.80 -8.81 7.42
CA THR A 175 -22.42 -7.62 8.17
C THR A 175 -20.98 -7.71 8.68
N ALA A 176 -20.59 -8.86 9.25
CA ALA A 176 -19.21 -9.11 9.65
C ALA A 176 -18.24 -9.04 8.46
N GLY A 177 -18.67 -9.52 7.30
CA GLY A 177 -17.97 -9.39 6.03
C GLY A 177 -17.70 -7.95 5.62
N VAL A 178 -18.76 -7.14 5.56
CA VAL A 178 -18.69 -5.71 5.21
C VAL A 178 -17.81 -4.94 6.20
N VAL A 179 -17.95 -5.20 7.50
CA VAL A 179 -17.11 -4.58 8.53
C VAL A 179 -15.65 -4.99 8.36
N THR A 180 -15.36 -6.26 8.08
CA THR A 180 -13.98 -6.73 7.81
C THR A 180 -13.36 -6.01 6.61
N ILE A 181 -14.14 -5.79 5.55
CA ILE A 181 -13.70 -5.03 4.37
C ILE A 181 -13.43 -3.58 4.75
N LEU A 182 -14.33 -2.94 5.51
CA LEU A 182 -14.18 -1.55 5.97
C LEU A 182 -12.94 -1.37 6.84
N LEU A 183 -12.70 -2.26 7.81
CA LEU A 183 -11.51 -2.21 8.68
C LEU A 183 -10.22 -2.48 7.89
N SER A 184 -10.27 -3.34 6.88
CA SER A 184 -9.09 -3.72 6.10
C SER A 184 -8.73 -2.74 5.00
N LEU A 185 -9.72 -2.05 4.41
CA LEU A 185 -9.53 -1.21 3.23
C LEU A 185 -9.78 0.27 3.50
N VAL A 186 -10.52 0.66 4.52
CA VAL A 186 -10.96 2.05 4.70
C VAL A 186 -10.32 2.66 5.94
N TRP A 187 -10.71 2.20 7.13
CA TRP A 187 -10.39 2.86 8.39
C TRP A 187 -10.32 1.87 9.57
N PHE A 188 -9.32 2.04 10.43
CA PHE A 188 -9.12 1.22 11.63
C PHE A 188 -8.73 2.12 12.83
N GLY A 189 -9.63 3.01 13.26
CA GLY A 189 -9.40 3.88 14.40
C GLY A 189 -8.50 5.10 14.12
N ASN A 190 -8.69 6.17 14.90
CA ASN A 190 -7.90 7.41 14.81
C ASN A 190 -6.45 7.24 15.27
N ALA A 191 -6.13 6.16 15.99
CA ALA A 191 -4.74 5.86 16.33
C ALA A 191 -3.90 5.46 15.11
N ASN A 192 -4.55 4.94 14.05
CA ASN A 192 -3.90 4.36 12.89
C ASN A 192 -4.01 5.22 11.62
N ILE A 193 -4.56 6.43 11.70
CA ILE A 193 -4.51 7.40 10.59
C ILE A 193 -3.12 8.06 10.51
N ARG A 194 -2.83 8.73 9.38
CA ARG A 194 -1.64 9.60 9.29
C ARG A 194 -1.75 10.69 10.36
N LYS A 195 -0.68 10.88 11.13
CA LYS A 195 -0.58 11.98 12.07
C LYS A 195 0.07 13.16 11.38
N ASP A 196 -0.54 14.34 11.51
CA ASP A 196 0.00 15.58 10.94
C ASP A 196 1.09 16.20 11.83
N ALA A 197 1.22 15.70 13.07
CA ALA A 197 2.30 16.04 13.98
C ALA A 197 2.82 14.77 14.68
N PHE A 198 4.13 14.66 14.82
CA PHE A 198 4.80 13.63 15.63
C PHE A 198 6.21 14.10 16.00
N SER A 199 6.86 13.37 16.90
CA SER A 199 8.23 13.66 17.31
C SER A 199 9.10 12.41 17.16
N ILE A 200 10.36 12.60 16.79
CA ILE A 200 11.41 11.58 16.83
C ILE A 200 12.56 12.13 17.65
N ASN A 201 12.88 11.50 18.77
CA ASN A 201 13.83 12.00 19.76
C ASN A 201 13.46 13.44 20.16
N LYS A 202 14.35 14.40 19.92
CA LYS A 202 14.15 15.83 20.23
C LYS A 202 13.54 16.65 19.09
N PHE A 203 13.29 16.05 17.94
CA PHE A 203 12.81 16.75 16.75
C PHE A 203 11.30 16.58 16.59
N ASP A 204 10.62 17.69 16.36
CA ASP A 204 9.19 17.72 16.07
C ASP A 204 8.95 17.86 14.58
N PHE A 205 8.01 17.09 14.04
CA PHE A 205 7.61 17.13 12.63
C PHE A 205 6.16 17.52 12.57
N LYS A 206 5.85 18.58 11.80
CA LYS A 206 4.49 19.12 11.69
C LYS A 206 4.16 19.50 10.26
N ARG A 207 2.93 19.22 9.85
CA ARG A 207 2.34 19.78 8.64
C ARG A 207 2.03 21.25 8.87
N ILE A 208 2.49 22.09 7.97
CA ILE A 208 2.11 23.50 7.95
C ILE A 208 0.86 23.64 7.05
N THR A 209 -0.18 24.28 7.58
CA THR A 209 -1.47 24.48 6.89
C THR A 209 -1.72 25.93 6.47
N SER A 210 -1.02 26.89 7.06
CA SER A 210 -1.05 28.30 6.69
C SER A 210 0.25 28.71 6.02
N ASN A 211 0.21 29.73 5.16
CA ASN A 211 1.43 30.29 4.60
C ASN A 211 2.24 30.96 5.73
N THR A 212 3.24 30.26 6.28
CA THR A 212 4.09 30.78 7.33
C THR A 212 5.28 31.50 6.69
N ALA A 213 5.45 32.79 7.01
CA ALA A 213 6.62 33.55 6.60
C ALA A 213 7.93 32.84 6.99
N GLU A 214 7.92 32.12 8.12
CA GLU A 214 9.04 31.29 8.60
C GLU A 214 9.46 30.21 7.58
N TYR A 215 8.52 29.49 6.96
CA TYR A 215 8.84 28.49 5.93
C TYR A 215 9.45 29.14 4.69
N GLN A 216 8.85 30.24 4.24
CA GLN A 216 9.30 30.95 3.06
C GLN A 216 10.72 31.46 3.26
N GLN A 217 10.99 32.11 4.39
CA GLN A 217 12.31 32.61 4.76
C GLN A 217 13.33 31.48 4.87
N PHE A 218 12.99 30.39 5.58
CA PHE A 218 13.88 29.23 5.68
C PHE A 218 14.26 28.67 4.32
N PHE A 219 13.31 28.51 3.40
CA PHE A 219 13.60 27.96 2.08
C PHE A 219 14.45 28.92 1.23
N ILE A 220 14.12 30.22 1.24
CA ILE A 220 14.89 31.26 0.53
C ILE A 220 16.34 31.27 1.01
N ASP A 221 16.55 31.31 2.32
CA ASP A 221 17.89 31.33 2.92
C ASP A 221 18.73 30.12 2.46
N LYS A 222 18.10 28.94 2.33
CA LYS A 222 18.80 27.73 1.86
C LYS A 222 19.09 27.72 0.38
N VAL A 223 18.21 28.25 -0.47
CA VAL A 223 18.48 28.39 -1.90
C VAL A 223 19.64 29.36 -2.12
N LEU A 224 19.68 30.48 -1.39
CA LEU A 224 20.76 31.46 -1.47
C LEU A 224 22.09 30.90 -0.95
N SER A 225 22.07 30.19 0.19
CA SER A 225 23.28 29.63 0.80
C SER A 225 23.92 28.51 -0.04
N ASP A 226 23.10 27.64 -0.64
CA ASP A 226 23.60 26.49 -1.39
C ASP A 226 24.14 26.87 -2.78
N GLU A 227 23.73 28.01 -3.34
CA GLU A 227 24.09 28.40 -4.71
C GLU A 227 25.01 29.62 -4.84
N GLN A 228 25.43 30.25 -3.74
CA GLN A 228 26.31 31.45 -3.74
C GLN A 228 25.85 32.54 -4.74
N ARG A 229 24.56 32.92 -4.71
CA ARG A 229 23.97 33.82 -5.71
C ARG A 229 23.72 35.24 -5.22
N ASP A 230 23.80 36.16 -6.18
CA ASP A 230 23.42 37.56 -6.04
C ASP A 230 21.94 37.73 -5.68
N HIS A 231 21.64 38.74 -4.85
CA HIS A 231 20.30 39.09 -4.34
C HIS A 231 19.25 39.44 -5.43
N LEU A 232 19.64 39.53 -6.70
CA LEU A 232 18.80 39.97 -7.83
C LEU A 232 17.65 39.02 -8.21
N LEU A 233 17.64 37.78 -7.74
CA LEU A 233 16.58 36.79 -8.00
C LEU A 233 15.61 36.58 -6.81
N LEU A 234 15.73 37.41 -5.76
CA LEU A 234 14.98 37.24 -4.51
C LEU A 234 13.48 37.50 -4.68
N GLU A 235 13.10 38.51 -5.46
CA GLU A 235 11.69 38.87 -5.68
C GLU A 235 10.95 37.83 -6.53
N GLU A 236 11.57 37.32 -7.60
CA GLU A 236 11.01 36.24 -8.42
C GLU A 236 10.87 34.94 -7.61
N LEU A 237 11.86 34.61 -6.79
CA LEU A 237 11.83 33.47 -5.89
C LEU A 237 10.72 33.62 -4.83
N GLN A 238 10.55 34.82 -4.26
CA GLN A 238 9.49 35.11 -3.29
C GLN A 238 8.10 35.01 -3.92
N GLN A 239 7.91 35.54 -5.14
CA GLN A 239 6.64 35.44 -5.86
C GLN A 239 6.32 33.99 -6.24
N GLU A 240 7.29 33.21 -6.73
CA GLU A 240 7.08 31.79 -7.04
C GLU A 240 6.76 30.98 -5.77
N ILE A 241 7.46 31.26 -4.65
CA ILE A 241 7.18 30.61 -3.37
C ILE A 241 5.77 30.98 -2.88
N ALA A 242 5.38 32.26 -2.94
CA ALA A 242 4.04 32.72 -2.54
C ALA A 242 2.92 32.10 -3.39
N HIS A 243 3.10 32.00 -4.70
CA HIS A 243 2.14 31.34 -5.59
C HIS A 243 2.09 29.82 -5.40
N SER A 244 3.18 29.21 -4.96
CA SER A 244 3.29 27.75 -4.77
C SER A 244 2.91 27.24 -3.38
N THR A 245 2.78 28.13 -2.37
CA THR A 245 2.33 27.84 -1.00
C THR A 245 0.81 27.94 -0.85
N LEU A 246 0.13 28.68 -1.74
CA LEU A 246 -1.32 28.79 -1.78
C LEU A 246 -1.91 27.69 -2.64
N ASP A 247 -2.41 26.63 -2.00
CA ASP A 247 -3.41 25.80 -2.66
C ASP A 247 -4.62 25.64 -1.73
N SER A 248 -5.72 26.30 -2.10
CA SER A 248 -7.02 26.20 -1.45
C SER A 248 -7.61 24.78 -1.49
N HIS A 249 -7.04 23.88 -2.31
CA HIS A 249 -7.57 22.53 -2.57
C HIS A 249 -6.79 21.39 -1.91
N ASP A 250 -5.87 21.69 -0.98
CA ASP A 250 -5.15 20.67 -0.20
C ASP A 250 -4.25 19.73 -1.06
N ASN A 251 -3.83 20.18 -2.25
CA ASN A 251 -2.92 19.40 -3.13
C ASN A 251 -1.46 19.54 -2.74
N VAL A 252 -1.11 20.68 -2.16
CA VAL A 252 0.23 20.99 -1.68
C VAL A 252 0.28 20.74 -0.18
N MET A 253 1.21 19.90 0.24
CA MET A 253 1.45 19.59 1.64
C MET A 253 2.91 19.85 1.97
N ILE A 254 3.13 20.71 2.96
CA ILE A 254 4.47 21.08 3.42
C ILE A 254 4.64 20.52 4.83
N PHE A 255 5.71 19.76 5.01
CA PHE A 255 6.08 19.23 6.32
C PHE A 255 7.40 19.85 6.73
N CYS A 256 7.47 20.32 7.96
CA CYS A 256 8.65 20.94 8.53
C CYS A 256 9.11 20.17 9.77
N ALA A 257 10.42 20.14 9.97
CA ALA A 257 11.10 19.62 11.13
C ALA A 257 11.57 20.77 12.01
N TYR A 258 11.42 20.63 13.32
CA TYR A 258 11.74 21.64 14.32
C TYR A 258 12.64 21.06 15.43
N ASP A 259 13.60 21.85 15.88
CA ASP A 259 14.39 21.63 17.11
C ASP A 259 13.96 22.70 18.11
N GLY A 260 13.01 22.35 18.99
CA GLY A 260 12.28 23.32 19.80
C GLY A 260 11.45 24.27 18.92
N ALA A 261 11.75 25.58 18.98
CA ALA A 261 11.07 26.60 18.18
C ALA A 261 11.71 26.83 16.80
N LYS A 262 12.90 26.27 16.53
CA LYS A 262 13.65 26.55 15.30
C LYS A 262 13.32 25.55 14.20
N MET A 263 12.91 26.02 13.02
CA MET A 263 12.82 25.17 11.83
C MET A 263 14.22 24.71 11.37
N VAL A 264 14.39 23.40 11.19
CA VAL A 264 15.66 22.77 10.80
C VAL A 264 15.59 22.02 9.46
N GLY A 265 14.39 21.79 8.93
CA GLY A 265 14.22 21.21 7.61
C GLY A 265 12.78 21.21 7.13
N CYS A 266 12.59 20.99 5.83
CA CYS A 266 11.28 20.92 5.21
C CYS A 266 11.26 19.99 3.99
N ILE A 267 10.06 19.51 3.66
CA ILE A 267 9.76 18.82 2.42
C ILE A 267 8.37 19.23 1.92
N ARG A 268 8.28 19.52 0.61
CA ARG A 268 7.02 19.84 -0.06
C ARG A 268 6.58 18.67 -0.92
N CYS A 269 5.32 18.31 -0.78
CA CYS A 269 4.66 17.26 -1.55
C CYS A 269 3.51 17.87 -2.35
N VAL A 270 3.44 17.60 -3.65
CA VAL A 270 2.37 18.05 -4.54
C VAL A 270 1.70 16.83 -5.16
N LEU A 271 0.40 16.67 -4.93
CA LEU A 271 -0.38 15.56 -5.49
C LEU A 271 -0.75 15.86 -6.95
N ALA A 272 -0.53 14.90 -7.86
CA ALA A 272 -1.04 15.01 -9.22
C ALA A 272 -2.56 14.78 -9.22
N ARG A 273 -3.35 15.86 -9.35
CA ARG A 273 -4.77 15.78 -9.70
C ARG A 273 -4.92 15.89 -11.23
N GLN A 274 -5.99 16.53 -11.71
CA GLN A 274 -6.24 16.72 -13.15
C GLN A 274 -5.23 17.70 -13.80
N GLY A 275 -4.55 18.53 -13.02
CA GLY A 275 -3.53 19.47 -13.51
C GLY A 275 -2.13 18.87 -13.69
N PRO A 276 -1.23 19.61 -14.37
CA PRO A 276 0.19 19.28 -14.44
C PRO A 276 0.88 19.45 -13.09
N LEU A 277 1.84 18.58 -12.80
CA LEU A 277 2.78 18.74 -11.71
C LEU A 277 3.85 19.78 -12.08
N PRO A 278 4.42 20.52 -11.12
CA PRO A 278 5.49 21.49 -11.38
C PRO A 278 6.64 20.92 -12.23
N ILE A 279 7.05 19.67 -11.97
CA ILE A 279 8.12 18.99 -12.72
C ILE A 279 7.80 18.82 -14.22
N GLU A 280 6.52 18.77 -14.61
CA GLU A 280 6.12 18.67 -16.03
C GLU A 280 6.50 19.92 -16.81
N HIS A 281 6.35 21.09 -16.18
CA HIS A 281 6.79 22.37 -16.74
C HIS A 281 8.30 22.56 -16.63
N GLU A 282 8.86 22.28 -15.44
CA GLU A 282 10.29 22.46 -15.17
C GLU A 282 11.15 21.62 -16.12
N ALA A 283 10.80 20.35 -16.30
CA ALA A 283 11.59 19.38 -17.08
C ALA A 283 11.04 19.11 -18.50
N ASN A 284 10.06 19.91 -18.95
CA ASN A 284 9.38 19.77 -20.24
C ASN A 284 8.94 18.33 -20.55
N LEU A 285 8.24 17.70 -19.61
CA LEU A 285 7.84 16.29 -19.69
C LEU A 285 6.34 16.13 -19.46
N ASP A 286 5.77 15.10 -20.08
CA ASP A 286 4.36 14.74 -19.92
C ASP A 286 4.24 13.45 -19.09
N LEU A 287 3.58 13.54 -17.93
CA LEU A 287 3.33 12.41 -17.03
C LEU A 287 1.96 11.76 -17.26
N GLN A 288 1.16 12.18 -18.25
CA GLN A 288 -0.21 11.67 -18.45
C GLN A 288 -0.26 10.14 -18.61
N ASN A 289 0.66 9.55 -19.36
CA ASN A 289 0.74 8.10 -19.50
C ASN A 289 1.04 7.41 -18.16
N LEU A 290 1.87 8.00 -17.31
CA LEU A 290 2.18 7.48 -15.98
C LEU A 290 0.98 7.63 -15.03
N LYS A 291 0.29 8.77 -15.07
CA LYS A 291 -0.95 9.06 -14.31
C LYS A 291 -2.08 8.07 -14.64
N ARG A 292 -2.17 7.58 -15.89
CA ARG A 292 -3.13 6.54 -16.31
C ARG A 292 -2.84 5.18 -15.66
N ILE A 293 -1.58 4.91 -15.33
CA ILE A 293 -1.16 3.64 -14.71
C ILE A 293 -1.30 3.71 -13.21
N GLY A 294 -0.96 4.83 -12.57
CA GLY A 294 -1.07 4.98 -11.13
C GLY A 294 -0.94 6.42 -10.68
N ALA A 295 -1.33 6.69 -9.44
CA ALA A 295 -1.29 8.04 -8.90
C ALA A 295 0.17 8.52 -8.74
N VAL A 296 0.42 9.77 -9.11
CA VAL A 296 1.76 10.37 -9.09
C VAL A 296 1.78 11.50 -8.06
N MET A 297 2.90 11.64 -7.36
CA MET A 297 3.15 12.75 -6.44
C MET A 297 4.53 13.33 -6.73
N GLN A 298 4.66 14.65 -6.68
CA GLN A 298 5.96 15.31 -6.69
C GLN A 298 6.44 15.56 -5.27
N ALA A 299 7.66 15.13 -4.96
CA ALA A 299 8.42 15.55 -3.79
C ALA A 299 9.45 16.60 -4.24
N GLY A 300 9.44 17.76 -3.59
CA GLY A 300 10.31 18.87 -3.92
C GLY A 300 10.61 19.74 -2.71
N ARG A 301 11.44 20.77 -2.92
CA ARG A 301 11.88 21.70 -1.86
C ARG A 301 12.35 20.99 -0.59
N PHE A 302 13.06 19.89 -0.77
CA PHE A 302 13.66 19.14 0.32
C PHE A 302 14.92 19.86 0.77
N SER A 303 14.83 20.53 1.92
CA SER A 303 15.89 21.37 2.46
C SER A 303 16.11 21.04 3.93
N ILE A 304 17.37 20.86 4.32
CA ILE A 304 17.79 20.64 5.71
C ILE A 304 18.91 21.62 6.00
N ASP A 305 18.84 22.25 7.18
CA ASP A 305 19.90 23.10 7.71
C ASP A 305 21.21 22.33 7.81
N GLU A 306 22.32 22.97 7.40
CA GLU A 306 23.63 22.34 7.28
C GLU A 306 24.07 21.61 8.55
N LYS A 307 23.79 22.18 9.72
CA LYS A 307 24.12 21.60 11.04
C LYS A 307 23.37 20.29 11.34
N TYR A 308 22.30 20.00 10.59
CA TYR A 308 21.41 18.87 10.80
C TYR A 308 21.42 17.88 9.63
N ARG A 309 22.21 18.10 8.58
CA ARG A 309 22.27 17.21 7.39
C ARG A 309 22.77 15.80 7.71
N GLU A 310 23.63 15.67 8.71
CA GLU A 310 24.15 14.37 9.16
C GLU A 310 23.28 13.73 10.26
N ARG A 311 22.16 14.36 10.63
CA ARG A 311 21.23 13.82 11.64
C ARG A 311 20.24 12.87 10.96
N PRO A 312 20.38 11.54 11.13
CA PRO A 312 19.49 10.58 10.49
C PRO A 312 18.03 10.75 10.95
N GLU A 313 17.79 11.28 12.15
CA GLU A 313 16.45 11.52 12.69
C GLU A 313 15.66 12.54 11.86
N VAL A 314 16.32 13.62 11.43
CA VAL A 314 15.68 14.69 10.63
C VAL A 314 15.32 14.17 9.24
N ILE A 315 16.25 13.46 8.60
CA ILE A 315 16.01 12.84 7.28
C ILE A 315 14.90 11.80 7.41
N THR A 316 14.99 10.88 8.37
CA THR A 316 14.02 9.79 8.56
C THR A 316 12.63 10.34 8.86
N GLY A 317 12.51 11.39 9.68
CA GLY A 317 11.21 11.99 9.99
C GLY A 317 10.59 12.73 8.79
N LEU A 318 11.36 13.51 8.02
CA LEU A 318 10.87 14.15 6.80
C LEU A 318 10.44 13.11 5.74
N PHE A 319 11.20 12.03 5.60
CA PHE A 319 10.83 10.93 4.73
C PHE A 319 9.62 10.15 5.23
N LYS A 320 9.48 9.95 6.55
CA LYS A 320 8.26 9.38 7.13
C LYS A 320 7.03 10.20 6.74
N CYS A 321 7.10 11.53 6.79
CA CYS A 321 6.00 12.40 6.31
C CYS A 321 5.66 12.14 4.84
N LEU A 322 6.66 12.09 3.97
CA LEU A 322 6.50 11.81 2.54
C LEU A 322 5.85 10.45 2.28
N ILE A 323 6.36 9.40 2.92
CA ILE A 323 5.95 8.02 2.70
C ILE A 323 4.55 7.77 3.29
N GLU A 324 4.26 8.24 4.50
CA GLU A 324 2.92 8.12 5.07
C GLU A 324 1.88 8.93 4.28
N LEU A 325 2.27 10.06 3.71
CA LEU A 325 1.42 10.78 2.76
C LEU A 325 1.16 9.95 1.50
N ALA A 326 2.21 9.38 0.90
CA ALA A 326 2.10 8.53 -0.29
C ALA A 326 1.15 7.33 -0.04
N LEU A 327 1.29 6.67 1.12
CA LEU A 327 0.40 5.59 1.55
C LEU A 327 -1.03 6.06 1.80
N ALA A 328 -1.20 7.22 2.42
CA ALA A 328 -2.51 7.77 2.73
C ALA A 328 -3.31 8.14 1.48
N LYS A 329 -2.63 8.56 0.40
CA LYS A 329 -3.22 9.03 -0.87
C LYS A 329 -3.12 8.01 -2.02
N ASP A 330 -2.80 6.76 -1.71
CA ASP A 330 -2.70 5.67 -2.70
C ASP A 330 -1.75 5.98 -3.87
N ILE A 331 -0.65 6.70 -3.60
CA ILE A 331 0.37 7.07 -4.58
C ILE A 331 1.11 5.83 -5.07
N SER A 332 1.40 5.78 -6.36
CA SER A 332 2.14 4.69 -7.02
C SER A 332 3.55 5.08 -7.42
N PHE A 333 3.75 6.36 -7.78
CA PHE A 333 5.03 6.91 -8.25
C PHE A 333 5.32 8.25 -7.55
N ILE A 334 6.56 8.44 -7.10
CA ILE A 334 7.01 9.71 -6.54
C ILE A 334 8.07 10.27 -7.48
N VAL A 335 7.86 11.46 -8.01
CA VAL A 335 8.81 12.19 -8.86
C VAL A 335 9.40 13.37 -8.10
N GLY A 336 10.56 13.86 -8.51
CA GLY A 336 11.16 15.01 -7.87
C GLY A 336 12.33 15.57 -8.66
N ASN A 337 12.78 16.75 -8.25
CA ASN A 337 13.96 17.39 -8.78
C ASN A 337 15.00 17.48 -7.66
N ALA A 338 16.07 16.70 -7.80
CA ALA A 338 17.18 16.69 -6.85
C ALA A 338 18.23 17.69 -7.30
N ALA A 339 18.65 18.60 -6.42
CA ALA A 339 19.82 19.44 -6.70
C ALA A 339 21.02 18.53 -7.05
N THR A 340 21.84 18.93 -8.03
CA THR A 340 22.90 18.07 -8.59
C THR A 340 23.83 17.48 -7.52
N HIS A 341 24.16 18.27 -6.49
CA HIS A 341 25.01 17.84 -5.36
C HIS A 341 24.32 16.86 -4.38
N ARG A 342 22.99 16.69 -4.44
CA ARG A 342 22.20 15.82 -3.55
C ARG A 342 21.65 14.57 -4.24
N VAL A 343 21.94 14.35 -5.52
CA VAL A 343 21.46 13.17 -6.27
C VAL A 343 21.81 11.87 -5.54
N THR A 344 23.04 11.75 -5.01
CA THR A 344 23.50 10.56 -4.27
C THR A 344 22.62 10.27 -3.04
N LEU A 345 22.14 11.30 -2.34
CA LEU A 345 21.22 11.13 -1.21
C LEU A 345 19.87 10.55 -1.67
N TYR A 346 19.31 11.09 -2.75
CA TYR A 346 18.05 10.58 -3.31
C TYR A 346 18.19 9.12 -3.76
N MET A 347 19.30 8.76 -4.41
CA MET A 347 19.58 7.38 -4.82
C MET A 347 19.66 6.43 -3.61
N LYS A 348 20.31 6.87 -2.52
CA LYS A 348 20.35 6.12 -1.25
C LYS A 348 18.97 5.93 -0.61
N LEU A 349 17.98 6.74 -1.00
CA LEU A 349 16.62 6.69 -0.46
C LEU A 349 15.66 5.93 -1.39
N GLY A 350 16.18 5.28 -2.44
CA GLY A 350 15.39 4.46 -3.38
C GLY A 350 14.84 5.23 -4.58
N PHE A 351 15.28 6.47 -4.80
CA PHE A 351 15.04 7.15 -6.07
C PHE A 351 16.01 6.65 -7.14
N HIS A 352 15.59 6.79 -8.39
CA HIS A 352 16.40 6.55 -9.57
C HIS A 352 16.38 7.78 -10.46
N LEU A 353 17.44 7.96 -11.25
CA LEU A 353 17.48 8.99 -12.27
C LEU A 353 16.34 8.78 -13.28
N LEU A 354 15.56 9.82 -13.53
CA LEU A 354 14.49 9.74 -14.53
C LEU A 354 15.07 9.61 -15.92
N PHE A 355 16.15 10.32 -16.23
CA PHE A 355 16.85 10.26 -17.52
C PHE A 355 18.30 9.80 -17.35
N SER A 356 18.88 9.24 -18.42
CA SER A 356 20.32 8.95 -18.47
C SER A 356 21.12 10.27 -18.40
N PRO A 357 22.31 10.32 -17.79
CA PRO A 357 23.16 11.51 -17.81
C PRO A 357 23.49 12.05 -19.21
N SER A 358 23.35 11.22 -20.25
CA SER A 358 23.52 11.58 -21.66
C SER A 358 22.31 12.29 -22.29
N ASP A 359 21.13 12.24 -21.65
CA ASP A 359 19.92 12.89 -22.14
C ASP A 359 19.95 14.38 -21.77
N PRO A 360 19.61 15.31 -22.67
CA PRO A 360 19.54 16.75 -22.35
C PRO A 360 18.56 17.07 -21.22
N ARG A 361 17.52 16.24 -21.01
CA ARG A 361 16.54 16.38 -19.91
C ARG A 361 17.07 15.89 -18.57
N SER A 362 18.28 15.32 -18.51
CA SER A 362 18.91 14.89 -17.27
C SER A 362 19.29 16.03 -16.35
N ARG A 363 19.44 17.25 -16.90
CA ARG A 363 19.70 18.46 -16.14
C ARG A 363 18.66 19.51 -16.51
N VAL A 364 17.95 19.95 -15.50
CA VAL A 364 16.87 20.92 -15.61
C VAL A 364 17.25 22.13 -14.78
N LYS A 365 17.22 23.30 -15.40
CA LYS A 365 17.40 24.56 -14.70
C LYS A 365 16.03 25.05 -14.26
N LEU A 366 15.80 25.11 -12.96
CA LEU A 366 14.56 25.65 -12.39
C LEU A 366 14.45 27.15 -12.68
N PRO A 367 13.25 27.77 -12.57
CA PRO A 367 13.07 29.20 -12.89
C PRO A 367 13.99 30.11 -12.09
N TYR A 368 14.17 29.82 -10.80
CA TYR A 368 15.14 30.46 -9.91
C TYR A 368 16.60 30.00 -10.13
N GLY A 369 16.86 29.36 -11.26
CA GLY A 369 18.15 29.02 -11.83
C GLY A 369 18.87 27.79 -11.26
N THR A 370 18.35 27.11 -10.24
CA THR A 370 19.01 25.92 -9.66
C THR A 370 19.07 24.77 -10.66
N VAL A 371 20.25 24.17 -10.81
CA VAL A 371 20.43 23.00 -11.69
C VAL A 371 20.08 21.72 -10.92
N CYS A 372 18.97 21.13 -11.33
CA CYS A 372 18.41 19.92 -10.75
C CYS A 372 18.46 18.75 -11.73
N THR A 373 18.48 17.55 -11.18
CA THR A 373 18.37 16.29 -11.90
C THR A 373 17.00 15.67 -11.59
N PRO A 374 16.15 15.42 -12.60
CA PRO A 374 14.89 14.74 -12.41
C PRO A 374 15.08 13.30 -11.91
N VAL A 375 14.36 12.95 -10.85
CA VAL A 375 14.41 11.65 -10.19
C VAL A 375 13.01 11.07 -10.01
N ILE A 376 12.92 9.74 -9.94
CA ILE A 376 11.69 9.00 -9.72
C ILE A 376 11.91 7.82 -8.78
N MET A 377 10.95 7.60 -7.91
CA MET A 377 10.81 6.38 -7.11
C MET A 377 9.56 5.65 -7.57
N ASN A 378 9.74 4.41 -8.04
CA ASN A 378 8.61 3.48 -8.19
C ASN A 378 8.23 2.96 -6.80
N PHE A 379 7.42 3.75 -6.11
CA PHE A 379 7.00 3.47 -4.74
C PHE A 379 6.25 2.13 -4.64
N SER A 380 5.49 1.78 -5.68
CA SER A 380 4.76 0.51 -5.70
C SER A 380 5.69 -0.70 -5.79
N ASN A 381 6.71 -0.62 -6.64
CA ASN A 381 7.71 -1.68 -6.78
C ASN A 381 8.51 -1.85 -5.47
N LEU A 382 8.91 -0.73 -4.86
CA LEU A 382 9.65 -0.70 -3.60
C LEU A 382 8.91 -1.42 -2.46
N ILE A 383 7.60 -1.20 -2.33
CA ILE A 383 6.79 -1.83 -1.27
C ILE A 383 6.47 -3.29 -1.57
N ILE A 384 6.12 -3.62 -2.82
CA ILE A 384 5.54 -4.93 -3.18
C ILE A 384 6.63 -5.97 -3.48
N LYS A 385 7.59 -5.63 -4.36
CA LYS A 385 8.63 -6.55 -4.83
C LYS A 385 9.91 -6.45 -3.98
N ASN A 386 10.43 -5.24 -3.79
CA ASN A 386 11.76 -5.02 -3.21
C ASN A 386 11.74 -4.71 -1.70
N ARG A 387 10.84 -5.31 -0.93
CA ARG A 387 10.68 -5.02 0.52
C ARG A 387 11.96 -5.23 1.33
N SER A 388 12.75 -6.25 1.01
CA SER A 388 14.04 -6.53 1.68
C SER A 388 15.09 -5.47 1.39
N GLU A 389 15.03 -4.82 0.23
CA GLU A 389 15.83 -3.63 -0.06
C GLU A 389 15.23 -2.40 0.62
N ALA A 390 13.91 -2.35 0.72
CA ALA A 390 13.21 -1.22 1.31
C ALA A 390 13.46 -1.09 2.83
N SER A 391 13.73 -2.19 3.54
CA SER A 391 14.26 -2.17 4.91
C SER A 391 15.70 -1.66 5.01
N LYS A 392 16.53 -1.80 3.95
CA LYS A 392 17.90 -1.24 3.95
C LYS A 392 17.90 0.29 4.02
N TYR A 393 16.80 0.92 3.60
CA TYR A 393 16.64 2.36 3.65
C TYR A 393 16.17 2.89 5.02
N GLY A 394 15.92 2.03 6.02
CA GLY A 394 15.67 2.37 7.43
C GLY A 394 14.34 3.07 7.73
N PHE A 395 13.67 3.66 6.74
CA PHE A 395 12.45 4.42 6.96
C PHE A 395 11.20 3.55 7.12
N ILE A 396 11.14 2.35 6.51
CA ILE A 396 9.94 1.50 6.56
C ILE A 396 9.57 1.09 7.99
N ASP A 397 10.56 0.90 8.85
CA ASP A 397 10.32 0.49 10.24
C ASP A 397 9.60 1.57 11.07
N HIS A 398 9.68 2.83 10.62
CA HIS A 398 9.08 3.99 11.27
C HIS A 398 7.72 4.38 10.69
N VAL A 399 7.28 3.71 9.63
CA VAL A 399 6.03 4.01 8.92
C VAL A 399 4.85 3.30 9.57
N ASN A 400 3.71 3.98 9.62
CA ASN A 400 2.46 3.40 10.07
C ASN A 400 2.10 2.09 9.32
N ARG A 401 2.14 0.97 10.07
CA ARG A 401 1.91 -0.39 9.54
C ARG A 401 0.52 -0.59 8.97
N TYR A 402 -0.49 0.07 9.54
CA TYR A 402 -1.86 0.00 9.01
C TYR A 402 -1.98 0.69 7.66
N LEU A 403 -1.41 1.90 7.51
CA LEU A 403 -1.41 2.59 6.22
C LEU A 403 -0.71 1.77 5.14
N LEU A 404 0.40 1.11 5.49
CA LEU A 404 1.13 0.22 4.60
C LEU A 404 0.28 -0.97 4.15
N GLU A 405 -0.35 -1.67 5.10
CA GLU A 405 -1.21 -2.82 4.82
C GLU A 405 -2.45 -2.43 4.00
N ARG A 406 -3.11 -1.33 4.37
CA ARG A 406 -4.28 -0.81 3.67
C ARG A 406 -3.95 -0.42 2.23
N TRP A 407 -2.88 0.34 2.03
CA TRP A 407 -2.39 0.73 0.72
C TRP A 407 -2.09 -0.52 -0.12
N TYR A 408 -1.39 -1.49 0.46
CA TYR A 408 -1.05 -2.74 -0.21
C TYR A 408 -2.29 -3.50 -0.69
N LYS A 409 -3.27 -3.71 0.22
CA LYS A 409 -4.53 -4.38 -0.12
C LYS A 409 -5.29 -3.66 -1.23
N ARG A 410 -5.38 -2.33 -1.16
CA ARG A 410 -6.01 -1.49 -2.20
C ARG A 410 -5.29 -1.58 -3.54
N ALA A 411 -3.97 -1.50 -3.55
CA ALA A 411 -3.16 -1.58 -4.76
C ALA A 411 -3.34 -2.94 -5.43
N VAL A 412 -3.22 -4.03 -4.67
CA VAL A 412 -3.44 -5.38 -5.19
C VAL A 412 -4.83 -5.51 -5.81
N LEU A 413 -5.89 -5.16 -5.09
CA LEU A 413 -7.26 -5.25 -5.61
C LEU A 413 -7.48 -4.40 -6.88
N ARG A 414 -6.94 -3.18 -6.92
CA ARG A 414 -7.11 -2.25 -8.05
C ARG A 414 -6.44 -2.75 -9.33
N TYR A 415 -5.31 -3.44 -9.21
CA TYR A 415 -4.46 -3.81 -10.35
C TYR A 415 -4.40 -5.32 -10.63
N TYR A 416 -5.05 -6.16 -9.82
CA TYR A 416 -5.03 -7.62 -9.97
C TYR A 416 -5.46 -8.08 -11.37
N LEU A 417 -6.63 -7.61 -11.83
CA LEU A 417 -7.20 -7.96 -13.14
C LEU A 417 -6.57 -7.17 -14.30
N LYS A 418 -5.69 -6.21 -14.03
CA LYS A 418 -5.03 -5.45 -15.08
C LYS A 418 -3.89 -6.25 -15.69
N LYS A 419 -3.65 -6.02 -16.99
CA LYS A 419 -2.48 -6.55 -17.72
C LYS A 419 -1.20 -6.20 -16.94
N VAL A 420 -0.22 -7.12 -16.94
CA VAL A 420 1.06 -6.96 -16.22
C VAL A 420 1.73 -5.61 -16.53
N SER A 421 1.70 -5.19 -17.80
CA SER A 421 2.25 -3.89 -18.25
C SER A 421 1.57 -2.64 -17.65
N HIS A 422 0.41 -2.80 -17.01
CA HIS A 422 -0.37 -1.74 -16.37
C HIS A 422 -0.38 -1.87 -14.84
N ARG A 423 0.41 -2.80 -14.27
CA ARG A 423 0.63 -2.92 -12.83
C ARG A 423 1.82 -2.03 -12.43
N PRO A 424 1.62 -1.00 -11.58
CA PRO A 424 2.69 -0.04 -11.27
C PRO A 424 3.99 -0.67 -10.76
N TRP A 425 3.88 -1.74 -9.95
CA TRP A 425 5.03 -2.42 -9.35
C TRP A 425 5.82 -3.31 -10.32
N GLU A 426 5.31 -3.57 -11.53
CA GLU A 426 6.01 -4.34 -12.58
C GLU A 426 6.88 -3.46 -13.47
N LEU A 427 6.74 -2.13 -13.38
CA LEU A 427 7.46 -1.22 -14.25
C LEU A 427 8.88 -0.98 -13.75
N ALA A 428 9.86 -1.39 -14.54
CA ALA A 428 11.22 -0.93 -14.33
C ALA A 428 11.35 0.55 -14.75
N VAL A 429 12.36 1.23 -14.24
CA VAL A 429 12.59 2.66 -14.55
C VAL A 429 12.74 2.89 -16.05
N LYS A 430 13.35 1.94 -16.78
CA LYS A 430 13.43 1.97 -18.25
C LYS A 430 12.05 1.99 -18.93
N ASP A 431 11.07 1.27 -18.40
CA ASP A 431 9.71 1.19 -18.95
C ASP A 431 8.89 2.42 -18.58
N ILE A 432 9.22 3.07 -17.46
CA ILE A 432 8.65 4.37 -17.12
C ILE A 432 9.16 5.42 -18.10
N ARG A 433 10.46 5.43 -18.41
CA ARG A 433 11.08 6.38 -19.36
C ARG A 433 10.43 6.35 -20.74
N THR A 434 10.15 5.17 -21.27
CA THR A 434 9.52 5.02 -22.60
C THR A 434 8.08 5.52 -22.64
N ARG A 435 7.46 5.75 -21.48
CA ARG A 435 6.09 6.27 -21.36
C ARG A 435 6.06 7.78 -21.14
N LEU A 436 7.21 8.42 -20.92
CA LEU A 436 7.32 9.87 -20.81
C LEU A 436 7.40 10.44 -22.22
N ASN A 437 6.37 11.19 -22.62
CA ASN A 437 6.43 11.95 -23.87
C ASN A 437 7.21 13.24 -23.63
N SER A 438 7.95 13.70 -24.64
CA SER A 438 8.35 15.11 -24.70
C SER A 438 7.10 15.95 -24.99
N VAL A 439 6.91 17.04 -24.27
CA VAL A 439 5.90 18.03 -24.63
C VAL A 439 6.37 18.67 -25.94
N GLY A 440 5.83 18.19 -27.07
CA GLY A 440 6.22 18.58 -28.43
C GLY A 440 6.40 17.44 -29.44
N GLY A 441 6.29 16.17 -29.04
CA GLY A 441 6.43 15.00 -29.94
C GLY A 441 5.16 14.56 -30.68
N ALA A 442 4.24 15.47 -30.98
CA ALA A 442 3.02 15.17 -31.74
C ALA A 442 2.66 16.30 -32.70
N VAL A 443 3.55 16.58 -33.66
CA VAL A 443 3.17 16.94 -35.04
C VAL A 443 4.25 16.37 -35.97
N LYS A 444 3.99 15.21 -36.55
CA LYS A 444 4.25 14.91 -37.96
C LYS A 444 3.21 13.93 -38.44
#